data_AF-A0A674NHG7-F1
#
_entry.id   AF-A0A674NHG7-F1
#
_cell.length_a   1.000
_cell.length_b   1.000
_cell.length_c   1.000
_cell.angle_alpha   90.00
_cell.angle_beta   90.00
_cell.angle_gamma   90.00
#
_symmetry.space_group_name_H-M   'P 1'
#
loop_
_entity.id
_entity.type
_entity.pdbx_description
1 polymer ?
#
loop_
_entity_poly.entity_id
_entity_poly.type
_entity_poly.pdbx_seq_one_letter_code
_entity_poly.pdbx_strand_id
1 'polypeptide(L)'
;VMELLLSAFLIIQVLGSVGGYPSGAPTGACEDMMPRHTGVVPQSSPAPYSLLTNARTFQPGKAITVTISGPEYRGVLLEARTAGSTSALGSWRLPPPDTTFLLCSGNPHGAITHSNTNLKGNATMYSWIPPNSTKPIFFKATVAQQRAVYWINVKSDALLRGGYSQGHDPKVNRKTKCS
;
A
#
# COMPACT_ATOMS: atom_id res chain seq x y z
N VAL A 1 -27.83 44.59 -18.24
CA VAL A 1 -26.48 44.71 -17.63
C VAL A 1 -26.41 44.12 -16.23
N MET A 2 -27.36 44.41 -15.32
CA MET A 2 -27.38 43.85 -13.96
C MET A 2 -27.54 42.32 -13.90
N GLU A 3 -28.35 41.72 -14.77
CA GLU A 3 -28.56 40.25 -14.88
C GLU A 3 -27.28 39.48 -15.31
N LEU A 4 -26.44 40.09 -16.14
CA LEU A 4 -25.18 39.49 -16.61
C LEU A 4 -24.12 39.47 -15.50
N LEU A 5 -24.15 40.45 -14.59
CA LEU A 5 -23.24 40.56 -13.46
C LEU A 5 -23.58 39.55 -12.34
N LEU A 6 -24.88 39.32 -12.09
CA LEU A 6 -25.36 38.30 -11.17
C LEU A 6 -24.98 36.89 -11.63
N SER A 7 -25.12 36.62 -12.93
CA SER A 7 -24.72 35.35 -13.55
C SER A 7 -23.22 35.10 -13.42
N ALA A 8 -22.39 36.13 -13.63
CA ALA A 8 -20.94 36.03 -13.49
C ALA A 8 -20.50 35.78 -12.02
N PHE A 9 -21.18 36.39 -11.05
CA PHE A 9 -20.90 36.17 -9.62
C PHE A 9 -21.25 34.74 -9.18
N LEU A 10 -22.33 34.16 -9.71
CA LEU A 10 -22.73 32.78 -9.41
C LEU A 10 -21.74 31.75 -9.98
N ILE A 11 -21.14 32.03 -11.15
CA ILE A 11 -20.13 31.16 -11.77
C ILE A 11 -18.78 31.23 -11.02
N ILE A 12 -18.40 32.41 -10.48
CA ILE A 12 -17.14 32.60 -9.75
C ILE A 12 -17.13 31.92 -8.37
N GLN A 13 -18.29 31.71 -7.75
CA GLN A 13 -18.43 31.01 -6.46
C GLN A 13 -18.16 29.49 -6.55
N VAL A 14 -18.13 28.90 -7.75
CA VAL A 14 -17.87 27.45 -7.95
C VAL A 14 -16.38 27.10 -7.91
N LEU A 15 -15.49 28.10 -7.85
CA LEU A 15 -14.06 27.89 -7.55
C LEU A 15 -13.81 27.76 -6.03
N GLY A 16 -14.70 27.06 -5.34
CA GLY A 16 -14.50 26.67 -3.95
C GLY A 16 -13.25 25.80 -3.87
N SER A 17 -12.22 26.33 -3.22
CA SER A 17 -11.04 25.56 -2.81
C SER A 17 -11.51 24.32 -2.08
N VAL A 18 -11.46 23.16 -2.74
CA VAL A 18 -11.65 21.86 -2.10
C VAL A 18 -10.45 21.68 -1.18
N GLY A 19 -10.58 22.18 0.05
CA GLY A 19 -9.67 21.87 1.12
C GLY A 19 -9.72 20.36 1.32
N GLY A 20 -8.72 19.66 0.80
CA GLY A 20 -8.56 18.24 1.03
C GLY A 20 -8.44 18.03 2.53
N TYR A 21 -9.53 17.60 3.17
CA TYR A 21 -9.49 17.11 4.53
C TYR A 21 -8.43 15.99 4.60
N PRO A 22 -7.82 15.77 5.78
CA PRO A 22 -6.82 14.70 5.96
C PRO A 22 -7.45 13.30 5.93
N SER A 23 -8.40 13.05 5.02
CA SER A 23 -9.32 11.92 4.97
C SER A 23 -8.78 10.73 4.17
N GLY A 24 -7.46 10.57 4.09
CA GLY A 24 -6.84 9.48 3.36
C GLY A 24 -6.68 9.72 1.86
N ALA A 25 -6.04 8.76 1.19
CA ALA A 25 -5.79 8.80 -0.24
C ALA A 25 -7.07 8.55 -1.04
N PRO A 26 -7.25 9.19 -2.21
CA PRO A 26 -8.36 8.88 -3.11
C PRO A 26 -8.13 7.53 -3.80
N THR A 27 -9.21 6.86 -4.21
CA THR A 27 -9.14 5.57 -4.96
C THR A 27 -8.27 5.65 -6.20
N GLY A 28 -8.21 6.80 -6.88
CA GLY A 28 -7.32 6.99 -8.03
C GLY A 28 -5.82 6.89 -7.70
N ALA A 29 -5.41 6.92 -6.42
CA ALA A 29 -4.02 6.74 -6.00
C ALA A 29 -3.60 5.26 -5.95
N CYS A 30 -4.54 4.31 -6.01
CA CYS A 30 -4.21 2.89 -5.90
C CYS A 30 -3.25 2.46 -7.02
N GLU A 31 -3.42 2.90 -8.26
CA GLU A 31 -2.59 2.37 -9.37
C GLU A 31 -1.13 2.81 -9.29
N ASP A 32 -0.90 4.12 -9.19
CA ASP A 32 0.42 4.76 -9.21
C ASP A 32 1.05 4.94 -7.82
N MET A 33 0.28 4.73 -6.74
CA MET A 33 0.65 4.97 -5.35
C MET A 33 0.94 6.46 -5.06
N MET A 34 0.47 7.39 -5.89
CA MET A 34 0.82 8.80 -5.79
C MET A 34 -0.22 9.60 -4.99
N PRO A 35 0.19 10.33 -3.94
CA PRO A 35 -0.69 11.27 -3.26
C PRO A 35 -1.22 12.32 -4.25
N ARG A 36 -2.51 12.62 -4.19
CA ARG A 36 -3.15 13.66 -5.04
C ARG A 36 -3.08 15.03 -4.36
N HIS A 37 -1.86 15.51 -4.12
CA HIS A 37 -1.60 16.84 -3.59
C HIS A 37 -0.89 17.70 -4.63
N THR A 38 -1.46 18.88 -4.92
CA THR A 38 -0.88 19.83 -5.88
C THR A 38 0.51 20.28 -5.43
N GLY A 39 1.46 20.29 -6.37
CA GLY A 39 2.81 20.83 -6.17
C GLY A 39 3.75 19.96 -5.33
N VAL A 40 3.39 18.70 -5.05
CA VAL A 40 4.24 17.81 -4.25
C VAL A 40 4.59 16.54 -5.02
N VAL A 41 5.89 16.28 -5.12
CA VAL A 41 6.48 15.08 -5.75
C VAL A 41 7.16 14.19 -4.70
N PRO A 42 7.32 12.87 -4.98
CA PRO A 42 8.03 11.98 -4.08
C PRO A 42 9.48 12.42 -3.90
N GLN A 43 10.05 12.10 -2.74
CA GLN A 43 11.47 12.28 -2.47
C GLN A 43 12.29 11.39 -3.40
N SER A 44 13.41 11.94 -3.91
CA SER A 44 14.38 11.22 -4.74
C SER A 44 15.39 10.43 -3.92
N SER A 45 15.54 10.75 -2.63
CA SER A 45 16.40 10.01 -1.70
C SER A 45 15.83 8.62 -1.41
N PRO A 46 16.68 7.65 -1.03
CA PRO A 46 16.19 6.37 -0.52
C PRO A 46 15.22 6.57 0.64
N ALA A 47 14.15 5.76 0.65
CA ALA A 47 13.17 5.80 1.74
C ALA A 47 13.80 5.30 3.05
N PRO A 48 13.61 6.00 4.18
CA PRO A 48 14.07 5.55 5.48
C PRO A 48 13.13 4.49 6.09
N TYR A 49 12.35 3.79 5.27
CA TYR A 49 11.29 2.87 5.68
C TYR A 49 11.48 1.48 5.09
N SER A 50 11.07 0.46 5.82
CA SER A 50 11.03 -0.93 5.37
C SER A 50 9.71 -1.58 5.75
N LEU A 51 9.16 -2.42 4.86
CA LEU A 51 7.98 -3.23 5.15
C LEU A 51 8.41 -4.60 5.65
N LEU A 52 8.05 -4.92 6.89
CA LEU A 52 8.35 -6.20 7.52
C LEU A 52 7.08 -7.05 7.63
N THR A 53 7.24 -8.35 7.43
CA THR A 53 6.14 -9.33 7.53
C THR A 53 6.46 -10.35 8.61
N ASN A 54 5.45 -10.84 9.32
CA ASN A 54 5.63 -11.88 10.33
C ASN A 54 5.89 -13.28 9.76
N ALA A 55 5.81 -13.45 8.43
CA ALA A 55 6.09 -14.70 7.73
C ALA A 55 6.71 -14.43 6.36
N ARG A 56 7.36 -15.44 5.78
CA ARG A 56 7.89 -15.46 4.40
C ARG A 56 7.00 -16.22 3.42
N THR A 57 5.99 -16.91 3.94
CA THR A 57 5.03 -17.68 3.14
C THR A 57 3.62 -17.34 3.55
N PHE A 58 2.68 -17.36 2.61
CA PHE A 58 1.25 -17.15 2.88
C PHE A 58 0.42 -18.41 2.62
N GLN A 59 -0.69 -18.53 3.34
CA GLN A 59 -1.75 -19.50 3.06
C GLN A 59 -3.06 -18.72 2.93
N PRO A 60 -3.93 -19.03 1.95
CA PRO A 60 -5.21 -18.35 1.82
C PRO A 60 -6.00 -18.36 3.14
N GLY A 61 -6.54 -17.21 3.53
CA GLY A 61 -7.31 -17.08 4.78
C GLY A 61 -6.48 -16.93 6.07
N LYS A 62 -5.18 -17.26 6.07
CA LYS A 62 -4.31 -17.09 7.25
C LYS A 62 -3.69 -15.70 7.26
N ALA A 63 -4.00 -14.91 8.28
CA ALA A 63 -3.55 -13.53 8.39
C ALA A 63 -2.02 -13.39 8.39
N ILE A 64 -1.54 -12.37 7.67
CA ILE A 64 -0.17 -11.87 7.72
C ILE A 64 -0.21 -10.50 8.38
N THR A 65 0.70 -10.29 9.32
CA THR A 65 0.93 -8.98 9.93
C THR A 65 2.05 -8.29 9.17
N VAL A 66 1.78 -7.05 8.75
CA VAL A 66 2.73 -6.14 8.14
C VAL A 66 3.02 -4.99 9.10
N THR A 67 4.29 -4.61 9.23
CA THR A 67 4.71 -3.42 9.99
C THR A 67 5.60 -2.53 9.12
N ILE A 68 5.57 -1.23 9.40
CA ILE A 68 6.45 -0.24 8.77
C ILE A 68 7.55 0.10 9.78
N SER A 69 8.78 -0.31 9.48
CA SER A 69 9.96 0.04 10.26
C SER A 69 10.59 1.31 9.71
N GLY A 70 11.02 2.22 10.58
CA GLY A 70 11.60 3.52 10.22
C GLY A 70 11.19 4.62 11.21
N PRO A 71 11.40 5.90 10.86
CA PRO A 71 10.89 7.04 11.61
C PRO A 71 9.35 7.03 11.74
N GLU A 72 8.79 7.90 12.58
CA GLU A 72 7.34 8.09 12.59
C GLU A 72 6.83 8.68 11.27
N TYR A 73 5.58 8.39 10.94
CA TYR A 73 4.93 8.83 9.70
C TYR A 73 3.48 9.24 9.95
N ARG A 74 2.94 10.09 9.06
CA ARG A 74 1.57 10.62 9.17
C ARG A 74 0.63 10.00 8.13
N GLY A 75 1.12 9.86 6.90
CA GLY A 75 0.38 9.30 5.79
C GLY A 75 0.89 7.91 5.42
N VAL A 76 -0.04 7.03 5.06
CA VAL A 76 0.24 5.72 4.48
C VAL A 76 -0.76 5.46 3.36
N LEU A 77 -0.32 4.78 2.31
CA LEU A 77 -1.14 4.02 1.37
C LEU A 77 -0.46 2.66 1.21
N LEU A 78 -1.11 1.58 1.64
CA LEU A 78 -0.50 0.24 1.74
C LEU A 78 -1.37 -0.80 1.01
N GLU A 79 -0.74 -1.55 0.10
CA GLU A 79 -1.35 -2.58 -0.73
C GLU A 79 -0.52 -3.86 -0.75
N ALA A 80 -1.17 -4.99 -1.08
CA ALA A 80 -0.47 -6.19 -1.52
C ALA A 80 -0.63 -6.35 -3.05
N ARG A 81 0.43 -6.73 -3.75
CA ARG A 81 0.46 -6.90 -5.21
C ARG A 81 1.23 -8.15 -5.63
N THR A 82 1.06 -8.54 -6.89
CA THR A 82 1.90 -9.56 -7.54
C THR A 82 2.66 -8.94 -8.71
N ALA A 83 3.72 -9.61 -9.17
CA ALA A 83 4.55 -9.13 -10.27
C ALA A 83 3.71 -8.95 -11.55
N GLY A 84 3.94 -7.85 -12.27
CA GLY A 84 3.25 -7.52 -13.52
C GLY A 84 1.82 -6.98 -13.35
N SER A 85 1.36 -6.69 -12.13
CA SER A 85 0.04 -6.11 -11.88
C SER A 85 0.11 -4.92 -10.91
N THR A 86 -0.73 -3.91 -11.16
CA THR A 86 -0.99 -2.79 -10.26
C THR A 86 -2.22 -3.03 -9.37
N SER A 87 -2.97 -4.10 -9.59
CA SER A 87 -4.17 -4.40 -8.84
C SER A 87 -3.86 -4.84 -7.41
N ALA A 88 -4.65 -4.34 -6.47
CA ALA A 88 -4.59 -4.73 -5.07
C ALA A 88 -5.09 -6.17 -4.89
N LEU A 89 -4.40 -6.94 -4.05
CA LEU A 89 -4.68 -8.34 -3.76
C LEU A 89 -5.01 -8.58 -2.29
N GLY A 90 -5.87 -9.57 -2.04
CA GLY A 90 -6.30 -9.92 -0.69
C GLY A 90 -7.12 -8.81 -0.05
N SER A 91 -7.35 -8.94 1.26
CA SER A 91 -8.18 -7.98 2.01
C SER A 91 -7.54 -7.62 3.33
N TRP A 92 -7.43 -6.33 3.60
CA TRP A 92 -7.03 -5.82 4.90
C TRP A 92 -8.12 -6.01 5.93
N ARG A 93 -7.74 -6.10 7.21
CA ARG A 93 -8.66 -6.28 8.34
C ARG A 93 -8.28 -5.34 9.47
N LEU A 94 -9.30 -4.88 10.19
CA LEU A 94 -9.17 -4.12 11.44
C LEU A 94 -8.10 -3.01 11.33
N PRO A 95 -8.36 -1.94 10.55
CA PRO A 95 -7.40 -0.85 10.39
C PRO A 95 -6.97 -0.36 11.77
N PRO A 96 -5.66 -0.24 12.05
CA PRO A 96 -5.20 0.31 13.31
C PRO A 96 -5.69 1.77 13.47
N PRO A 97 -5.59 2.34 14.69
CA PRO A 97 -5.92 3.75 14.90
C PRO A 97 -5.31 4.68 13.85
N ASP A 98 -6.02 5.76 13.54
CA ASP A 98 -5.59 6.78 12.58
C ASP A 98 -5.43 6.28 11.13
N THR A 99 -5.98 5.11 10.83
CA THR A 99 -6.05 4.53 9.48
C THR A 99 -7.47 4.08 9.14
N THR A 100 -7.72 3.86 7.86
CA THR A 100 -9.00 3.39 7.33
C THR A 100 -8.77 2.57 6.07
N PHE A 101 -9.79 1.83 5.63
CA PHE A 101 -9.76 1.13 4.36
C PHE A 101 -9.83 2.09 3.17
N LEU A 102 -9.30 1.64 2.04
CA LEU A 102 -9.48 2.29 0.75
C LEU A 102 -9.94 1.27 -0.29
N LEU A 103 -10.98 1.66 -1.04
CA LEU A 103 -11.46 0.92 -2.21
C LEU A 103 -10.39 0.97 -3.31
N CYS A 104 -9.79 -0.19 -3.58
CA CYS A 104 -8.80 -0.37 -4.64
C CYS A 104 -9.15 -1.62 -5.44
N SER A 105 -9.07 -1.54 -6.77
CA SER A 105 -9.36 -2.69 -7.67
C SER A 105 -10.74 -3.33 -7.42
N GLY A 106 -11.76 -2.51 -7.12
CA GLY A 106 -13.12 -2.99 -6.80
C GLY A 106 -13.26 -3.65 -5.42
N ASN A 107 -12.19 -3.76 -4.62
CA ASN A 107 -12.23 -4.32 -3.27
C ASN A 107 -12.29 -3.20 -2.22
N PRO A 108 -13.36 -3.08 -1.41
CA PRO A 108 -13.48 -2.04 -0.38
C PRO A 108 -12.42 -2.15 0.72
N HIS A 109 -11.79 -3.31 0.87
CA HIS A 109 -10.68 -3.55 1.79
C HIS A 109 -9.36 -3.83 1.04
N GLY A 110 -9.21 -3.30 -0.18
CA GLY A 110 -8.05 -3.55 -1.04
C GLY A 110 -6.77 -2.87 -0.56
N ALA A 111 -6.89 -1.73 0.12
CA ALA A 111 -5.76 -1.00 0.69
C ALA A 111 -6.06 -0.43 2.08
N ILE A 112 -5.00 0.00 2.76
CA ILE A 112 -5.07 0.84 3.96
C ILE A 112 -4.57 2.23 3.60
N THR A 113 -5.27 3.27 4.07
CA THR A 113 -4.81 4.66 4.06
C THR A 113 -4.87 5.28 5.45
N HIS A 114 -4.17 6.38 5.69
CA HIS A 114 -4.40 7.23 6.87
C HIS A 114 -5.84 7.79 6.89
N SER A 115 -6.42 8.00 8.08
CA SER A 115 -7.72 8.67 8.26
C SER A 115 -7.60 10.06 8.88
N ASN A 116 -6.41 10.41 9.37
CA ASN A 116 -6.01 11.71 9.87
C ASN A 116 -4.47 11.83 9.81
N THR A 117 -3.91 12.96 10.25
CA THR A 117 -2.46 13.21 10.23
C THR A 117 -1.73 12.85 11.52
N ASN A 118 -2.36 12.15 12.47
CA ASN A 118 -1.72 11.71 13.70
C ASN A 118 -0.54 10.76 13.39
N LEU A 119 0.46 10.81 14.26
CA LEU A 119 1.69 10.03 14.12
C LEU A 119 1.41 8.54 14.27
N LYS A 120 2.04 7.77 13.40
CA LYS A 120 2.09 6.31 13.38
C LYS A 120 3.56 5.91 13.48
N GLY A 121 3.82 4.75 14.07
CA GLY A 121 5.17 4.31 14.35
C GLY A 121 5.32 2.81 14.23
N ASN A 122 6.44 2.31 14.74
CA ASN A 122 6.82 0.90 14.71
C ASN A 122 5.83 -0.03 15.44
N ALA A 123 5.02 0.48 16.36
CA ALA A 123 3.95 -0.27 17.04
C ALA A 123 2.69 -0.46 16.17
N THR A 124 2.57 0.23 15.05
CA THR A 124 1.41 0.12 14.16
C THR A 124 1.48 -1.18 13.36
N MET A 125 0.50 -2.07 13.58
CA MET A 125 0.41 -3.38 12.93
C MET A 125 -0.78 -3.42 11.96
N TYR A 126 -0.52 -3.85 10.74
CA TYR A 126 -1.53 -3.97 9.69
C TYR A 126 -1.82 -5.46 9.41
N SER A 127 -3.09 -5.86 9.50
CA SER A 127 -3.51 -7.25 9.29
C SER A 127 -4.06 -7.45 7.88
N TRP A 128 -3.51 -8.42 7.15
CA TRP A 128 -3.90 -8.73 5.77
C TRP A 128 -4.26 -10.20 5.60
N ILE A 129 -5.36 -10.48 4.90
CA ILE A 129 -5.82 -11.82 4.55
C ILE A 129 -5.43 -12.13 3.09
N PRO A 130 -4.58 -13.15 2.87
CA PRO A 130 -4.17 -13.54 1.53
C PRO A 130 -5.34 -14.09 0.70
N PRO A 131 -5.41 -13.77 -0.61
CA PRO A 131 -6.37 -14.37 -1.51
C PRO A 131 -5.93 -15.80 -1.88
N ASN A 132 -6.80 -16.54 -2.58
CA ASN A 132 -6.40 -17.80 -3.20
C ASN A 132 -5.54 -17.54 -4.45
N SER A 133 -4.22 -17.45 -4.25
CA SER A 133 -3.24 -17.20 -5.32
C SER A 133 -2.05 -18.18 -5.22
N THR A 134 -1.49 -18.54 -6.37
CA THR A 134 -0.22 -19.28 -6.49
C THR A 134 0.99 -18.40 -6.77
N LYS A 135 0.77 -17.15 -7.19
CA LYS A 135 1.85 -16.22 -7.51
C LYS A 135 2.47 -15.63 -6.24
N PRO A 136 3.78 -15.30 -6.25
CA PRO A 136 4.38 -14.51 -5.18
C PRO A 136 3.64 -13.18 -4.98
N ILE A 137 3.49 -12.78 -3.73
CA ILE A 137 2.82 -11.53 -3.33
C ILE A 137 3.79 -10.70 -2.50
N PHE A 138 3.90 -9.41 -2.78
CA PHE A 138 4.67 -8.48 -1.97
C PHE A 138 3.79 -7.32 -1.54
N PHE A 139 4.15 -6.66 -0.44
CA PHE A 139 3.51 -5.43 0.00
C PHE A 139 4.20 -4.22 -0.61
N LYS A 140 3.43 -3.20 -0.95
CA LYS A 140 3.90 -1.94 -1.52
C LYS A 140 3.25 -0.80 -0.77
N ALA A 141 4.04 0.19 -0.37
CA ALA A 141 3.57 1.36 0.34
C ALA A 141 4.05 2.67 -0.25
N THR A 142 3.21 3.69 -0.04
CA THR A 142 3.63 5.09 0.02
C THR A 142 3.59 5.52 1.48
N VAL A 143 4.68 6.11 1.95
CA VAL A 143 4.84 6.55 3.34
C VAL A 143 5.15 8.04 3.34
N ALA A 144 4.32 8.83 4.02
CA ALA A 144 4.47 10.27 4.13
C ALA A 144 4.84 10.65 5.56
N GLN A 145 6.05 11.20 5.73
CA GLN A 145 6.48 11.79 7.00
C GLN A 145 5.67 13.06 7.28
N GLN A 146 5.43 13.86 6.25
CA GLN A 146 4.57 15.04 6.25
C GLN A 146 4.02 15.28 4.84
N ARG A 147 3.08 16.23 4.67
CA ARG A 147 2.39 16.50 3.39
C ARG A 147 3.35 16.60 2.20
N ALA A 148 4.47 17.30 2.39
CA ALA A 148 5.43 17.57 1.33
C ALA A 148 6.57 16.54 1.22
N VAL A 149 6.72 15.64 2.20
CA VAL A 149 7.87 14.73 2.31
C VAL A 149 7.35 13.31 2.42
N TYR A 150 7.42 12.60 1.30
CA TYR A 150 6.92 11.24 1.16
C TYR A 150 7.74 10.41 0.18
N TRP A 151 7.72 9.11 0.36
CA TRP A 151 8.36 8.14 -0.51
C TRP A 151 7.32 7.17 -1.04
N ILE A 152 7.44 6.84 -2.32
CA ILE A 152 6.65 5.81 -2.99
C ILE A 152 7.52 4.56 -3.18
N ASN A 153 6.89 3.44 -3.57
CA ASN A 153 7.59 2.19 -3.89
C ASN A 153 8.38 1.56 -2.73
N VAL A 154 8.01 1.84 -1.47
CA VAL A 154 8.53 1.06 -0.33
C VAL A 154 7.96 -0.35 -0.43
N LYS A 155 8.80 -1.38 -0.52
CA LYS A 155 8.36 -2.77 -0.75
C LYS A 155 8.84 -3.71 0.35
N SER A 156 8.07 -4.76 0.61
CA SER A 156 8.52 -5.91 1.39
C SER A 156 9.24 -6.93 0.50
N ASP A 157 9.88 -7.91 1.13
CA ASP A 157 10.18 -9.17 0.47
C ASP A 157 8.89 -9.85 -0.03
N ALA A 158 9.02 -10.66 -1.07
CA ALA A 158 7.89 -11.43 -1.60
C ALA A 158 7.57 -12.63 -0.70
N LEU A 159 6.28 -12.80 -0.40
CA LEU A 159 5.73 -14.00 0.20
C LEU A 159 5.50 -15.07 -0.87
N LEU A 160 5.92 -16.29 -0.57
CA LEU A 160 5.65 -17.47 -1.41
C LEU A 160 4.43 -18.24 -0.90
N ARG A 161 3.73 -18.97 -1.77
CA ARG A 161 2.62 -19.81 -1.33
C ARG A 161 3.13 -20.96 -0.48
N GLY A 162 2.68 -21.04 0.78
CA GLY A 162 2.96 -22.16 1.67
C GLY A 162 2.30 -23.45 1.18
N GLY A 163 3.03 -24.56 1.19
CA GLY A 163 2.55 -25.86 0.71
C GLY A 163 2.87 -26.17 -0.76
N TYR A 164 3.54 -25.25 -1.47
CA TYR A 164 4.26 -25.60 -2.71
C TYR A 164 5.72 -25.87 -2.33
N SER A 165 6.07 -27.13 -2.11
CA SER A 165 7.46 -27.56 -2.21
C SER A 165 7.92 -27.20 -3.62
N GLN A 166 8.84 -26.23 -3.74
CA GLN A 166 9.76 -26.24 -4.87
C GLN A 166 10.35 -27.65 -4.91
N GLY A 167 10.09 -28.39 -5.99
CA GLY A 167 10.65 -29.71 -6.18
C GLY A 167 12.17 -29.58 -6.18
N HIS A 168 12.78 -29.82 -5.02
CA HIS A 168 14.16 -30.25 -4.98
C HIS A 168 14.15 -31.66 -5.55
N ASP A 169 14.51 -31.79 -6.82
CA ASP A 169 14.64 -33.06 -7.53
C ASP A 169 15.77 -33.87 -6.87
N PRO A 170 15.48 -34.99 -6.18
CA PRO A 170 16.53 -35.85 -5.64
C PRO A 170 16.90 -36.88 -6.70
N LYS A 171 17.49 -36.45 -7.81
CA LYS A 171 18.10 -37.37 -8.80
C LYS A 171 19.38 -36.80 -9.44
N VAL A 172 20.47 -36.83 -8.68
CA VAL A 172 21.79 -37.21 -9.25
C VAL A 172 22.38 -38.29 -8.37
N ASN A 173 22.13 -39.54 -8.75
CA ASN A 173 22.92 -40.68 -8.34
C ASN A 173 23.87 -41.01 -9.50
N ARG A 174 25.11 -40.52 -9.44
CA ARG A 174 26.21 -41.10 -10.24
C ARG A 174 27.22 -41.71 -9.29
N LYS A 175 27.14 -43.03 -9.20
CA LYS A 175 28.21 -43.89 -8.72
C LYS A 175 29.50 -43.55 -9.46
N THR A 176 30.57 -43.28 -8.70
CA THR A 176 31.93 -43.50 -9.19
C THR A 176 32.69 -44.18 -8.07
N LYS A 177 32.72 -45.52 -8.14
CA LYS A 177 33.69 -46.35 -7.43
C LYS A 177 34.83 -46.52 -8.43
N CYS A 178 35.97 -45.88 -8.18
CA CYS A 178 37.20 -46.21 -8.90
C CYS A 178 37.93 -47.31 -8.12
N SER A 179 38.44 -48.27 -8.88
CA SER A 179 39.31 -49.37 -8.48
C SER A 179 40.67 -48.90 -7.97
#